data_AF-A0A7K0XA80-F1
#
_entry.id   AF-A0A7K0XA80-F1
#
_cell.length_a   1.000
_cell.length_b   1.000
_cell.length_c   1.000
_cell.angle_alpha   90.00
_cell.angle_beta   90.00
_cell.angle_gamma   90.00
#
_symmetry.space_group_name_H-M   'P 1'
#
loop_
_entity.id
_entity.type
_entity.pdbx_description
1 polymer ?
#
loop_
_entity_poly.entity_id
_entity_poly.type
_entity_poly.pdbx_seq_one_letter_code
_entity_poly.pdbx_strand_id
1 'polypeptide(L)' 'PMNADTSDETLKYMISRIPMGRVGEAEEVAEILAFMGSSACSFTTGFTFDASGGRATY' A
#
# COMPACT_ATOMS: atom_id res chain seq x y z
N PRO A 1 9.55 9.94 7.55
CA PRO A 1 10.62 8.91 7.65
C PRO A 1 10.99 8.26 6.31
N MET A 2 10.05 7.67 5.55
CA MET A 2 10.39 6.99 4.29
C MET A 2 10.64 7.95 3.11
N ASN A 3 9.85 9.03 3.00
CA ASN A 3 9.99 10.02 1.92
C ASN A 3 10.62 11.34 2.41
N ALA A 4 11.29 11.34 3.55
CA ALA A 4 11.79 12.57 4.19
C ALA A 4 12.79 13.34 3.32
N ASP A 5 13.62 12.61 2.58
CA ASP A 5 14.66 13.18 1.70
C ASP A 5 14.30 13.10 0.21
N THR A 6 13.04 12.76 -0.11
CA THR A 6 12.58 12.70 -1.51
C THR A 6 12.28 14.10 -2.02
N SER A 7 12.81 14.46 -3.19
CA SER A 7 12.51 15.77 -3.79
C SER A 7 11.02 15.91 -4.13
N ASP A 8 10.49 17.13 -4.05
CA ASP A 8 9.09 17.41 -4.34
C ASP A 8 8.65 16.98 -5.74
N GLU A 9 9.54 17.14 -6.74
CA GLU A 9 9.27 16.71 -8.12
C GLU A 9 9.14 15.19 -8.21
N THR A 10 10.05 14.47 -7.56
CA THR A 10 10.02 13.00 -7.50
C THR A 10 8.76 12.52 -6.77
N LEU A 11 8.41 13.16 -5.66
CA LEU A 11 7.23 12.80 -4.87
C LEU A 11 5.94 13.03 -5.66
N LYS A 12 5.82 14.16 -6.38
CA LYS A 12 4.68 14.43 -7.27
C LYS A 12 4.58 13.41 -8.39
N TYR A 13 5.70 13.07 -9.02
CA TYR A 13 5.74 12.03 -10.03
C TYR A 13 5.26 10.68 -9.46
N MET A 14 5.77 10.25 -8.31
CA MET A 14 5.36 9.01 -7.65
C MET A 14 3.86 8.99 -7.35
N ILE A 15 3.33 10.08 -6.77
CA ILE A 15 1.89 10.21 -6.47
C ILE A 15 1.04 10.13 -7.73
N SER A 16 1.47 10.74 -8.84
CA SER A 16 0.74 10.68 -10.13
C SER A 16 0.57 9.26 -10.68
N ARG A 17 1.40 8.31 -10.21
CA ARG A 17 1.33 6.89 -10.60
C ARG A 17 0.43 6.07 -9.68
N ILE A 18 -0.06 6.65 -8.58
CA ILE A 18 -0.99 6.01 -7.64
C ILE A 18 -2.40 6.50 -7.99
N PRO A 19 -3.31 5.64 -8.48
CA PRO A 19 -4.68 6.04 -8.80
C PRO A 19 -5.44 6.71 -7.66
N MET A 20 -5.20 6.31 -6.40
CA MET A 20 -5.78 6.99 -5.23
C MET A 20 -5.22 8.40 -4.98
N GLY A 21 -4.20 8.85 -5.71
CA GLY A 21 -3.70 10.23 -5.68
C GLY A 21 -2.99 10.63 -4.39
N ARG A 22 -2.57 9.66 -3.56
CA ARG A 22 -1.84 9.92 -2.31
C ARG A 22 -0.89 8.78 -1.94
N VAL A 23 0.02 9.07 -1.01
CA VAL A 23 0.83 8.04 -0.34
C VAL A 23 -0.07 7.27 0.64
N GLY A 24 0.14 5.96 0.72
CA GLY A 24 -0.53 5.11 1.71
C GLY A 24 0.10 5.31 3.09
N GLU A 25 -0.71 5.20 4.14
CA GLU A 25 -0.24 5.29 5.52
C GLU A 25 0.16 3.91 6.06
N ALA A 26 1.07 3.89 7.04
CA ALA A 26 1.54 2.64 7.63
C ALA A 26 0.41 1.86 8.30
N GLU A 27 -0.54 2.58 8.90
CA GLU A 27 -1.72 2.05 9.56
C GLU A 27 -2.63 1.30 8.57
N GLU A 28 -2.75 1.77 7.33
CA GLU A 28 -3.57 1.09 6.32
C GLU A 28 -3.00 -0.29 5.95
N VAL A 29 -1.67 -0.39 5.89
CA VAL A 29 -0.98 -1.67 5.68
C VAL A 29 -1.11 -2.55 6.92
N ALA A 30 -1.02 -1.97 8.13
CA ALA A 30 -1.17 -2.69 9.39
C ALA A 30 -2.55 -3.33 9.53
N GLU A 31 -3.62 -2.64 9.13
CA GLU A 31 -4.99 -3.19 9.15
C GLU A 31 -5.15 -4.39 8.20
N ILE A 32 -4.55 -4.35 7.00
CA ILE A 32 -4.54 -5.50 6.08
C ILE A 32 -3.79 -6.67 6.71
N LEU A 33 -2.64 -6.43 7.34
CA LEU A 33 -1.87 -7.45 8.04
C LEU A 33 -2.65 -8.05 9.22
N ALA A 34 -3.38 -7.23 9.97
CA ALA A 34 -4.23 -7.67 11.07
C ALA A 34 -5.36 -8.58 10.57
N PHE A 35 -6.01 -8.21 9.46
CA PHE A 35 -6.99 -9.08 8.80
C PHE A 35 -6.37 -10.41 8.36
N MET A 36 -5.21 -10.37 7.68
CA MET A 36 -4.49 -11.56 7.21
C MET A 36 -4.12 -12.52 8.34
N GLY A 37 -3.72 -11.98 9.51
CA GLY A 37 -3.39 -12.77 10.69
C GLY A 37 -4.60 -13.27 11.49
N SER A 38 -5.81 -12.83 11.16
CA SER A 38 -7.02 -13.16 11.90
C SER A 38 -7.69 -14.45 11.43
N SER A 39 -8.61 -14.99 12.24
CA SER A 39 -9.46 -16.12 11.85
C SER A 39 -10.41 -15.80 10.68
N ALA A 40 -10.62 -14.52 10.35
CA ALA A 40 -11.43 -14.14 9.19
C ALA A 40 -10.75 -14.53 7.86
N CYS A 41 -9.44 -14.76 7.86
CA CYS A 41 -8.66 -15.16 6.70
C CYS A 41 -8.29 -16.67 6.71
N SER A 42 -9.03 -17.50 7.48
CA SER A 42 -8.62 -18.89 7.81
C SER A 42 -8.55 -19.87 6.63
N PHE A 43 -9.06 -19.50 5.46
CA PHE A 43 -9.06 -20.34 4.27
C PHE A 43 -8.33 -19.71 3.07
N THR A 44 -7.55 -18.66 3.32
CA THR A 44 -6.73 -18.00 2.30
C THR A 44 -5.26 -18.37 2.52
N THR A 45 -4.62 -18.86 1.47
CA THR A 45 -3.18 -19.16 1.44
C THR A 45 -2.64 -19.00 0.02
N GLY A 46 -1.36 -18.65 -0.13
CA GLY A 46 -0.73 -18.45 -1.44
C GLY A 46 -1.25 -17.26 -2.24
N PHE A 47 -1.93 -16.31 -1.60
CA PHE A 47 -2.49 -15.11 -2.22
C PHE A 47 -1.71 -13.84 -1.83
N THR A 48 -1.76 -12.83 -2.71
CA THR A 48 -1.14 -11.51 -2.49
C THR A 48 -2.23 -10.45 -2.35
N PHE A 49 -2.33 -9.83 -1.18
CA PHE A 49 -3.15 -8.64 -0.98
C PHE A 49 -2.41 -7.41 -1.53
N ASP A 50 -3.02 -6.71 -2.49
CA ASP A 50 -2.45 -5.47 -3.02
C ASP A 50 -2.75 -4.29 -2.09
N ALA A 51 -1.69 -3.61 -1.63
CA ALA A 51 -1.77 -2.39 -0.84
C ALA A 51 -1.12 -1.21 -1.58
N SER A 52 -1.31 -1.14 -2.90
CA SER A 52 -0.59 -0.17 -3.76
C SER A 52 -1.35 1.13 -4.03
N GLY A 53 -2.59 1.25 -3.52
CA GLY A 53 -3.50 2.34 -3.91
C GLY A 53 -3.86 2.32 -5.41
N GLY A 54 -3.78 1.14 -6.03
CA GLY A 54 -4.05 0.90 -7.45
C GLY A 54 -2.84 1.06 -8.38
N ARG A 55 -1.63 1.26 -7.85
CA ARG A 55 -0.42 1.46 -8.67
C ARG A 55 0.05 0.17 -9.37
N ALA A 56 -0.22 -1.00 -8.79
CA ALA A 56 0.17 -2.28 -9.35
C ALA A 56 -0.51 -2.55 -10.71
N THR A 57 0.19 -3.24 -11.62
CA THR A 57 -0.29 -3.49 -13.00
C THR A 57 -0.20 -4.97 -13.41
N TYR A 58 -0.10 -5.88 -12.45
CA TYR A 58 0.00 -7.33 -12.69
C TYR A 58 -1.37 -7.99 -12.87
#